data_AF-A0AA94KW59-F1
#
_entry.id   AF-A0AA94KW59-F1
#
_cell.length_a   1.000
_cell.length_b   1.000
_cell.length_c   1.000
_cell.angle_alpha   90.00
_cell.angle_beta   90.00
_cell.angle_gamma   90.00
#
_symmetry.space_group_name_H-M   'P 1'
#
loop_
_entity.id
_entity.type
_entity.pdbx_description
1 polymer ?
#
loop_
_entity_poly.entity_id
_entity_poly.type
_entity_poly.pdbx_seq_one_letter_code
_entity_poly.pdbx_strand_id
1 'polypeptide(L)' 'MDLDYRLLELKNEYIRIQGDLEKLESTGNNTSKMEERLEKIEQEIADTKAAIRNQK' A
#
# COMPACT_ATOMS: atom_id res chain seq x y z
N MET A 1 1.02 -11.92 -14.81
CA MET A 1 1.83 -10.92 -14.08
C MET A 1 2.60 -11.66 -13.01
N ASP A 2 3.90 -11.38 -12.87
CA ASP A 2 4.75 -11.94 -11.82
C ASP A 2 4.33 -11.39 -10.44
N LEU A 3 4.32 -12.24 -9.41
CA LEU A 3 4.02 -11.79 -8.04
C LEU A 3 5.06 -10.80 -7.52
N ASP A 4 6.32 -10.93 -7.91
CA ASP A 4 7.37 -9.97 -7.55
C ASP A 4 7.09 -8.59 -8.18
N TYR A 5 6.59 -8.58 -9.43
CA TYR A 5 6.14 -7.35 -10.08
C TYR A 5 4.91 -6.75 -9.38
N ARG A 6 3.91 -7.57 -9.02
CA ARG A 6 2.75 -7.11 -8.24
C ARG A 6 3.17 -6.52 -6.90
N LEU A 7 4.12 -7.14 -6.21
CA LEU A 7 4.65 -6.65 -4.95
C LEU A 7 5.37 -5.30 -5.11
N LEU A 8 6.10 -5.10 -6.21
CA LEU A 8 6.73 -3.82 -6.52
C LEU A 8 5.69 -2.72 -6.72
N GLU A 9 4.65 -2.99 -7.51
CA GLU A 9 3.58 -2.02 -7.76
C GLU A 9 2.84 -1.64 -6.46
N LEU A 10 2.52 -2.62 -5.62
CA LEU A 10 1.88 -2.36 -4.33
C LEU A 10 2.74 -1.49 -3.40
N LYS A 11 4.06 -1.71 -3.39
CA LYS A 11 5.00 -0.86 -2.62
C LYS A 11 5.07 0.57 -3.17
N ASN A 12 5.05 0.73 -4.50
CA ASN A 12 5.04 2.06 -5.12
C ASN A 12 3.74 2.81 -4.80
N GLU A 13 2.60 2.10 -4.81
CA GLU A 13 1.31 2.66 -4.43
C GLU A 13 1.29 3.04 -2.94
N TYR A 14 1.82 2.19 -2.06
CA TYR A 14 1.95 2.47 -0.63
C TYR A 14 2.68 3.80 -0.36
N ILE A 15 3.86 4.00 -0.97
CA ILE A 15 4.65 5.23 -0.82
C ILE A 15 3.87 6.44 -1.30
N ARG A 16 3.13 6.31 -2.41
CA ARG A 16 2.31 7.41 -2.93
C ARG A 16 1.19 7.79 -1.97
N ILE A 17 0.47 6.81 -1.40
CA ILE A 17 -0.61 7.07 -0.46
C ILE A 17 -0.08 7.73 0.81
N GLN A 18 1.07 7.31 1.33
CA GLN A 18 1.69 7.98 2.48
C GLN A 18 2.01 9.46 2.18
N GLY A 19 2.59 9.74 1.01
CA GLY A 19 2.87 11.12 0.61
C GLY A 19 1.62 11.98 0.41
N ASP A 20 0.51 11.38 -0.03
CA ASP A 20 -0.78 12.08 -0.13
C ASP A 20 -1.46 12.25 1.24
N LEU A 21 -1.29 11.29 2.15
CA LEU A 21 -1.75 11.36 3.53
C LEU A 21 -1.06 12.51 4.29
N GLU A 22 0.27 12.62 4.21
CA GLU A 22 1.03 13.72 4.83
C GLU A 22 0.57 15.11 4.32
N LYS A 23 0.23 15.22 3.03
CA LYS A 23 -0.35 16.45 2.47
C LYS A 23 -1.74 16.74 3.01
N LEU A 24 -2.60 15.73 3.17
CA LEU A 24 -3.93 15.91 3.75
C LEU A 24 -3.83 16.33 5.22
N GLU A 25 -2.93 15.71 5.99
CA GLU A 25 -2.65 16.07 7.38
C GLU A 25 -2.17 17.52 7.50
N SER A 26 -1.18 17.92 6.68
CA SER A 26 -0.64 19.30 6.70
C SER A 26 -1.65 20.37 6.32
N THR A 27 -2.71 20.00 5.58
CA THR A 27 -3.80 20.91 5.18
C THR A 27 -5.02 20.82 6.10
N GLY A 28 -4.99 19.96 7.12
CA GLY A 28 -6.09 19.74 8.07
C GLY A 28 -7.32 19.08 7.44
N ASN A 29 -7.14 18.41 6.30
CA ASN A 29 -8.22 17.68 5.62
C ASN A 29 -8.47 16.33 6.28
N ASN A 30 -9.65 15.74 6.03
CA ASN A 30 -9.97 14.40 6.54
C ASN A 30 -9.07 13.33 5.90
N THR A 31 -8.42 12.54 6.75
CA THR A 31 -7.46 11.49 6.36
C THR A 31 -8.05 10.08 6.33
N SER A 32 -9.20 9.86 6.95
CA SER A 32 -9.74 8.53 7.24
C SER A 32 -9.86 7.63 6.01
N LYS A 33 -10.24 8.20 4.85
CA LYS A 33 -10.31 7.42 3.60
C LYS A 33 -8.94 7.00 3.06
N MET A 34 -7.91 7.82 3.26
CA MET A 34 -6.55 7.48 2.85
C MET A 34 -5.92 6.49 3.82
N GLU A 35 -6.20 6.61 5.12
CA GLU A 35 -5.80 5.64 6.15
C GLU A 35 -6.40 4.24 5.85
N GLU A 36 -7.71 4.15 5.60
CA GLU A 36 -8.35 2.88 5.20
C GLU A 36 -7.73 2.28 3.92
N ARG A 37 -7.33 3.13 2.98
CA ARG A 37 -6.69 2.68 1.75
C ARG A 37 -5.26 2.20 2.01
N LEU A 38 -4.54 2.87 2.90
CA LEU A 38 -3.20 2.48 3.32
C LEU A 38 -3.21 1.09 3.96
N GLU A 39 -4.13 0.85 4.91
CA GLU A 39 -4.30 -0.45 5.56
C GLU A 39 -4.59 -1.58 4.56
N LYS A 40 -5.45 -1.32 3.56
CA LYS A 40 -5.74 -2.29 2.50
C LYS A 40 -4.49 -2.65 1.69
N ILE A 41 -3.67 -1.67 1.34
CA ILE A 41 -2.43 -1.92 0.62
C ILE A 41 -1.44 -2.71 1.48
N GLU A 42 -1.34 -2.41 2.78
CA GLU A 42 -0.49 -3.18 3.69
C GLU A 42 -0.90 -4.66 3.75
N GLN A 43 -2.21 -4.92 3.79
CA GLN A 43 -2.74 -6.29 3.73
C GLN A 43 -2.41 -6.96 2.39
N GLU A 44 -2.64 -6.29 1.25
CA GLU A 44 -2.31 -6.85 -0.08
C GLU A 44 -0.80 -7.14 -0.23
N ILE A 45 0.07 -6.28 0.32
CA ILE A 45 1.53 -6.51 0.35
C ILE A 45 1.86 -7.76 1.17
N ALA A 46 1.25 -7.92 2.34
CA ALA A 46 1.47 -9.07 3.21
C ALA A 46 1.04 -10.38 2.54
N ASP A 47 -0.14 -10.38 1.93
CA ASP A 47 -0.71 -11.53 1.22
C ASP A 47 0.14 -11.89 0.00
N THR A 48 0.57 -10.90 -0.78
CA THR A 48 1.44 -11.12 -1.95
C THR A 48 2.79 -11.71 -1.53
N LYS A 49 3.41 -11.20 -0.45
CA LYS A 49 4.65 -11.77 0.11
C LYS A 49 4.45 -13.21 0.58
N ALA A 50 3.32 -13.51 1.21
CA ALA A 50 3.00 -14.87 1.64
C ALA A 50 2.84 -15.80 0.44
N ALA A 51 2.15 -15.36 -0.61
CA ALA A 51 2.00 -16.12 -1.85
C ALA A 51 3.35 -16.40 -2.54
N ILE A 52 4.24 -15.39 -2.64
CA ILE A 52 5.60 -15.58 -3.20
C ILE A 52 6.37 -16.64 -2.41
N ARG A 53 6.32 -16.56 -1.08
CA ARG A 53 7.01 -17.51 -0.20
C ARG A 53 6.46 -18.93 -0.34
N ASN A 54 5.15 -19.09 -0.51
CA ASN A 54 4.52 -20.40 -0.67
C ASN A 54 4.73 -21.03 -2.06
N GLN A 55 5.21 -20.25 -3.04
CA GLN A 55 5.57 -20.73 -4.37
C GLN A 55 7.05 -21.13 -4.51
N LYS A 56 7.87 -20.85 -3.49
CA LYS A 56 9.28 -21.25 -3.41
C LYS A 56 9.44 -22.53 -2.60
#